data_AF-A0A9E5Y350-F1
#
_entry.id   AF-A0A9E5Y350-F1
#
_cell.length_a   1.000
_cell.length_b   1.000
_cell.length_c   1.000
_cell.angle_alpha   90.00
_cell.angle_beta   90.00
_cell.angle_gamma   90.00
#
_symmetry.space_group_name_H-M   'P 1'
#
loop_
_entity.id
_entity.type
_entity.pdbx_description
1 polymer ?
#
loop_
_entity_poly.entity_id
_entity_poly.type
_entity_poly.pdbx_seq_one_letter_code
_entity_poly.pdbx_strand_id
1 'polypeptide(L)'
;MDLLSALNELEELIENSSKIPLTRKVMIDEDRILDLLDRIRTTMPEEIRQARWIIQEREKVLKDSQKEAMRILEDAQKQVEKRAEDSEIARQAKAVAEEIVARAETVAREMREGAKSYADDILAGLQESLGKILNQIERGRSELKAMK
;
A
#
# COMPACT_ATOMS: atom_id res chain seq x y z
N MET A 1 3.14 -52.08 15.41
CA MET A 1 1.85 -52.34 14.74
C MET A 1 1.03 -51.08 14.85
N ASP A 2 0.37 -50.71 13.77
CA ASP A 2 -0.57 -49.59 13.74
C ASP A 2 -1.78 -49.91 14.64
N LEU A 3 -2.33 -48.89 15.32
CA LEU A 3 -3.59 -48.99 16.06
C LEU A 3 -4.69 -49.64 15.20
N LEU A 4 -4.70 -49.30 13.90
CA LEU A 4 -5.61 -49.86 12.92
C LEU A 4 -5.42 -51.36 12.74
N SER A 5 -4.18 -51.84 12.75
CA SER A 5 -3.89 -53.28 12.65
C SER A 5 -4.40 -54.05 13.86
N ALA A 6 -4.24 -53.50 15.07
CA ALA A 6 -4.75 -54.14 16.30
C ALA A 6 -6.28 -54.17 16.36
N LEU A 7 -6.95 -53.14 15.83
CA LEU A 7 -8.41 -53.10 15.69
C LEU A 7 -8.90 -54.12 14.65
N ASN A 8 -8.22 -54.23 13.50
CA ASN A 8 -8.57 -55.21 12.47
C ASN A 8 -8.36 -56.65 12.97
N GLU A 9 -7.28 -56.90 13.73
CA GLU A 9 -7.01 -58.22 14.33
C GLU A 9 -8.05 -58.57 15.41
N LEU A 10 -8.54 -57.57 16.17
CA LEU A 10 -9.64 -57.75 17.11
C LEU A 10 -10.96 -58.07 16.41
N GLU A 11 -11.26 -57.39 15.31
CA GLU A 11 -12.44 -57.65 14.48
C GLU A 11 -12.38 -59.06 13.89
N GLU A 12 -11.25 -59.45 13.30
CA GLU A 12 -11.02 -60.78 12.75
C GLU A 12 -11.11 -61.88 13.81
N LEU A 13 -10.59 -61.63 15.02
CA LEU A 13 -10.70 -62.55 16.15
C LEU A 13 -12.17 -62.79 16.52
N ILE A 14 -12.99 -61.73 16.57
CA ILE A 14 -14.42 -61.83 16.90
C ILE A 14 -15.19 -62.55 15.79
N GLU A 15 -14.91 -62.28 14.52
CA GLU A 15 -15.59 -62.89 13.37
C GLU A 15 -15.31 -64.39 13.22
N ASN A 16 -14.05 -64.80 13.46
CA ASN A 16 -13.62 -66.19 13.31
C ASN A 16 -13.80 -67.04 14.58
N SER A 17 -14.34 -66.45 15.65
CA SER A 17 -14.55 -67.14 16.92
C SER A 17 -15.67 -68.18 16.87
N SER A 18 -15.51 -69.26 17.64
CA SER A 18 -16.49 -70.34 17.71
C SER A 18 -17.79 -69.86 18.35
N LYS A 19 -18.92 -69.99 17.62
CA LYS A 19 -20.25 -69.60 18.11
C LYS A 19 -20.83 -70.69 19.01
N ILE A 20 -21.39 -70.29 20.15
CA ILE A 20 -22.03 -71.23 21.07
C ILE A 20 -23.46 -71.53 20.58
N PRO A 21 -23.82 -72.81 20.27
CA PRO A 21 -25.13 -73.17 19.74
C PRO A 21 -26.28 -72.67 20.62
N LEU A 22 -27.39 -72.27 19.99
CA LEU A 22 -28.59 -71.72 20.65
C LEU A 22 -28.36 -70.40 21.42
N THR A 23 -27.20 -69.77 21.29
CA THR A 23 -26.91 -68.44 21.88
C THR A 23 -26.34 -67.47 20.84
N ARG A 24 -26.31 -66.17 21.17
CA ARG A 24 -25.60 -65.15 20.38
C ARG A 24 -24.15 -64.93 20.84
N LYS A 25 -23.61 -65.82 21.69
CA LYS A 25 -22.28 -65.66 22.29
C LYS A 25 -21.22 -66.33 21.43
N VAL A 26 -20.04 -65.71 21.39
CA VAL A 26 -18.82 -66.23 20.78
C VAL A 26 -17.84 -66.64 21.87
N MET A 27 -17.12 -67.74 21.66
CA MET A 27 -16.05 -68.19 22.53
C MET A 27 -14.74 -67.61 22.01
N ILE A 28 -14.11 -66.78 22.83
CA ILE A 28 -12.86 -66.06 22.52
C ILE A 28 -11.82 -66.44 23.57
N ASP A 29 -10.56 -66.55 23.14
CA ASP A 29 -9.41 -66.69 24.01
C ASP A 29 -9.18 -65.38 24.80
N GLU A 30 -9.24 -65.48 26.13
CA GLU A 30 -9.12 -64.35 27.05
C GLU A 30 -7.75 -63.67 26.99
N ASP A 31 -6.67 -64.45 26.91
CA ASP A 31 -5.30 -63.91 26.86
C ASP A 31 -5.08 -63.14 25.56
N ARG A 32 -5.55 -63.68 24.43
CA ARG A 32 -5.42 -63.02 23.11
C ARG A 32 -6.21 -61.72 23.01
N ILE A 33 -7.42 -61.65 23.55
CA ILE A 33 -8.22 -60.41 23.49
C ILE A 33 -7.67 -59.34 24.44
N LEU A 34 -7.16 -59.74 25.62
CA LEU A 34 -6.53 -58.81 26.56
C LEU A 34 -5.24 -58.22 25.98
N ASP A 35 -4.42 -59.02 25.31
CA ASP A 35 -3.21 -58.55 24.62
C ASP A 35 -3.52 -57.50 23.54
N LEU A 36 -4.58 -57.72 22.75
CA LEU A 36 -5.02 -56.76 21.73
C LEU A 36 -5.55 -55.46 22.37
N LEU A 37 -6.32 -55.57 23.45
CA LEU A 37 -6.84 -54.41 24.18
C LEU A 37 -5.73 -53.59 24.82
N ASP A 38 -4.71 -54.21 25.40
CA ASP A 38 -3.59 -53.50 26.02
C ASP A 38 -2.70 -52.82 24.98
N ARG A 39 -2.52 -53.42 23.79
CA ARG A 39 -1.86 -52.78 22.65
C ARG A 39 -2.62 -51.55 22.14
N ILE A 40 -3.94 -51.67 22.00
CA ILE A 40 -4.82 -50.55 21.63
C ILE A 40 -4.71 -49.45 22.68
N ARG A 41 -4.79 -49.79 23.97
CA ARG A 41 -4.70 -48.85 25.09
C ARG A 41 -3.36 -48.13 25.16
N THR A 42 -2.26 -48.79 24.81
CA THR A 42 -0.93 -48.18 24.81
C THR A 42 -0.65 -47.31 23.60
N THR A 43 -1.18 -47.67 22.43
CA THR A 43 -0.90 -46.98 21.15
C THR A 43 -1.86 -45.81 20.89
N MET A 44 -3.15 -45.96 21.23
CA MET A 44 -4.18 -44.95 20.98
C MET A 44 -3.89 -43.56 21.56
N PRO A 45 -3.38 -43.40 22.80
CA PRO A 45 -3.10 -42.07 23.35
C PRO A 45 -2.04 -41.32 22.55
N GLU A 46 -1.06 -42.02 21.99
CA GLU A 46 -0.01 -41.40 21.18
C GLU A 46 -0.54 -40.95 19.82
N GLU A 47 -1.33 -41.79 19.14
CA GLU A 47 -1.99 -41.42 17.88
C GLU A 47 -2.91 -40.20 18.04
N ILE A 48 -3.68 -40.14 19.13
CA ILE A 48 -4.53 -38.98 19.42
C ILE A 48 -3.70 -37.72 19.68
N ARG A 49 -2.56 -37.83 20.39
CA ARG A 49 -1.64 -36.70 20.61
C ARG A 49 -1.06 -36.21 19.30
N GLN A 50 -0.60 -37.12 18.44
CA GLN A 50 -0.04 -36.77 17.13
C GLN A 50 -1.08 -36.11 16.24
N ALA A 51 -2.30 -36.64 16.17
CA ALA A 51 -3.39 -36.03 15.41
C ALA A 51 -3.71 -34.61 15.90
N ARG A 52 -3.78 -34.39 17.22
CA ARG A 52 -3.98 -33.05 17.80
C ARG A 52 -2.83 -32.10 17.47
N TRP A 53 -1.59 -32.58 17.55
CA TRP A 53 -0.41 -31.79 17.22
C TRP A 53 -0.40 -31.38 15.75
N ILE A 54 -0.74 -32.29 14.82
CA ILE A 54 -0.85 -31.99 13.38
C ILE A 54 -1.89 -30.91 13.12
N ILE A 55 -3.06 -30.98 13.78
CA ILE A 55 -4.10 -29.95 13.65
C ILE A 55 -3.59 -28.59 14.13
N GLN A 56 -2.93 -28.54 15.29
CA GLN A 56 -2.38 -27.30 15.85
C GLN A 56 -1.27 -26.72 14.97
N GLU A 57 -0.36 -27.55 14.47
CA GLU A 57 0.73 -27.09 13.61
C GLU A 57 0.17 -26.58 12.27
N ARG A 58 -0.87 -27.24 11.72
CA ARG A 58 -1.56 -26.74 10.53
C ARG A 58 -2.16 -25.36 10.75
N GLU A 59 -2.85 -25.12 11.86
CA GLU A 59 -3.42 -23.81 12.18
C GLU A 59 -2.33 -22.74 12.31
N LYS A 60 -1.22 -23.08 12.97
CA LYS A 60 -0.08 -22.20 13.11
C LYS A 60 0.55 -21.85 11.76
N VAL A 61 0.80 -22.83 10.90
CA VAL A 61 1.35 -22.62 9.55
C VAL A 61 0.42 -21.72 8.73
N LEU A 62 -0.90 -21.93 8.80
CA LEU A 62 -1.86 -21.07 8.10
C LEU A 62 -1.80 -19.62 8.61
N LYS A 63 -1.76 -19.42 9.93
CA LYS A 63 -1.68 -18.09 10.54
C LYS A 63 -0.38 -17.38 10.19
N ASP A 64 0.75 -18.09 10.25
CA ASP A 64 2.06 -17.55 9.90
C ASP A 64 2.12 -17.18 8.41
N SER A 65 1.56 -18.03 7.55
CA SER A 65 1.45 -17.77 6.11
C SER A 65 0.56 -16.58 5.79
N GLN A 66 -0.58 -16.43 6.49
CA GLN A 66 -1.44 -15.24 6.37
C GLN A 66 -0.72 -13.97 6.80
N LYS A 67 0.02 -14.02 7.91
CA LYS A 67 0.81 -12.89 8.40
C LYS A 67 1.90 -12.50 7.42
N GLU A 68 2.59 -13.47 6.85
CA GLU A 68 3.63 -13.23 5.84
C GLU A 68 3.05 -12.65 4.54
N ALA A 69 1.90 -13.17 4.08
CA ALA A 69 1.21 -12.62 2.93
C ALA A 69 0.79 -11.15 3.15
N MET A 70 0.27 -10.81 4.33
CA MET A 70 -0.05 -9.42 4.69
C MET A 70 1.21 -8.54 4.69
N ARG A 71 2.33 -9.04 5.24
CA ARG A 71 3.61 -8.32 5.23
C ARG A 71 4.11 -8.04 3.81
N ILE A 72 4.05 -9.05 2.93
CA ILE A 72 4.44 -8.91 1.52
C ILE A 72 3.57 -7.87 0.81
N LEU A 73 2.25 -7.88 1.04
CA LEU A 73 1.34 -6.89 0.47
C LEU A 73 1.65 -5.47 0.96
N GLU A 74 1.90 -5.30 2.26
CA GLU A 74 2.26 -4.00 2.83
C GLU A 74 3.59 -3.47 2.26
N ASP A 75 4.61 -4.32 2.16
CA ASP A 75 5.90 -3.96 1.58
C ASP A 75 5.80 -3.66 0.08
N ALA A 76 4.95 -4.38 -0.66
CA ALA A 76 4.68 -4.10 -2.07
C ALA A 76 3.98 -2.75 -2.25
N GLN A 77 2.97 -2.45 -1.41
CA GLN A 77 2.26 -1.16 -1.42
C GLN A 77 3.23 0.00 -1.19
N LYS A 78 4.09 -0.10 -0.16
CA LYS A 78 5.12 0.91 0.15
C LYS A 78 6.11 1.10 -1.01
N GLN A 79 6.52 0.01 -1.65
CA GLN A 79 7.42 0.09 -2.81
C GLN A 79 6.75 0.76 -4.02
N VAL A 80 5.46 0.50 -4.26
CA VAL A 80 4.72 1.16 -5.34
C VAL A 80 4.60 2.65 -5.08
N GLU A 81 4.26 3.04 -3.86
CA GLU A 81 4.12 4.45 -3.47
C GLU A 81 5.46 5.19 -3.61
N LYS A 82 6.54 4.60 -3.11
CA LYS A 82 7.90 5.14 -3.30
C LYS A 82 8.31 5.24 -4.77
N ARG A 83 8.00 4.22 -5.59
CA ARG A 83 8.30 4.25 -7.02
C ARG A 83 7.45 5.27 -7.79
N ALA A 84 6.25 5.58 -7.31
CA ALA A 84 5.41 6.62 -7.91
C ALA A 84 5.99 8.02 -7.62
N GLU A 85 6.45 8.26 -6.39
CA GLU A 85 7.16 9.49 -6.02
C GLU A 85 8.51 9.63 -6.73
N ASP A 86 9.30 8.54 -6.77
CA ASP A 86 10.59 8.47 -7.45
C ASP A 86 10.46 8.27 -8.96
N SER A 87 9.24 8.23 -9.50
CA SER A 87 9.04 8.03 -10.93
C SER A 87 9.71 9.16 -11.68
N GLU A 88 10.53 8.81 -12.67
CA GLU A 88 11.17 9.77 -13.57
C GLU A 88 10.15 10.76 -14.15
N ILE A 89 8.90 10.31 -14.35
CA ILE A 89 7.78 11.15 -14.80
C ILE A 89 7.43 12.23 -13.76
N ALA A 90 7.34 11.88 -12.47
CA ALA A 90 7.03 12.85 -11.41
C ALA A 90 8.16 13.87 -11.25
N ARG A 91 9.42 13.42 -11.33
CA ARG A 91 10.59 14.29 -11.31
C ARG A 91 10.62 15.25 -12.51
N GLN A 92 10.38 14.74 -13.72
CA GLN A 92 10.31 15.56 -14.93
C GLN A 92 9.15 16.56 -14.88
N ALA A 93 7.98 16.14 -14.41
CA ALA A 93 6.83 17.01 -14.23
C ALA A 93 7.14 18.17 -13.26
N LYS A 94 7.83 17.88 -12.15
CA LYS A 94 8.27 18.91 -11.20
C LYS A 94 9.26 19.89 -11.84
N ALA A 95 10.26 19.39 -12.57
CA ALA A 95 11.23 20.25 -13.25
C ALA A 95 10.57 21.16 -14.30
N VAL A 96 9.62 20.64 -15.08
CA VAL A 96 8.84 21.42 -16.05
C VAL A 96 7.98 22.47 -15.34
N ALA A 97 7.35 22.12 -14.22
CA ALA A 97 6.56 23.07 -13.44
C ALA A 97 7.43 24.23 -12.90
N GLU A 98 8.62 23.92 -12.37
CA GLU A 98 9.58 24.93 -11.92
C GLU A 98 10.05 25.83 -13.08
N GLU A 99 10.30 25.27 -14.26
CA GLU A 99 10.66 26.04 -15.46
C GLU A 99 9.52 26.98 -15.91
N ILE A 100 8.27 26.49 -15.90
CA ILE A 100 7.10 27.29 -16.26
C ILE A 100 6.95 28.48 -15.30
N VAL A 101 7.09 28.25 -14.00
CA VAL A 101 7.01 29.32 -12.98
C VAL A 101 8.13 30.35 -13.19
N ALA A 102 9.37 29.90 -13.36
CA ALA A 102 10.50 30.80 -13.59
C ALA A 102 10.33 31.64 -14.87
N ARG A 103 9.81 31.03 -15.95
CA ARG A 103 9.50 31.74 -17.20
C ARG A 103 8.37 32.75 -16.99
N ALA A 104 7.31 32.37 -16.27
CA ALA A 104 6.20 33.27 -15.97
C ALA A 104 6.65 34.48 -15.14
N GLU A 105 7.51 34.28 -14.14
CA GLU A 105 8.08 35.37 -13.33
C GLU A 105 8.95 36.31 -14.16
N THR A 106 9.74 35.75 -15.09
CA THR A 106 10.58 36.54 -16.01
C THR A 106 9.72 37.41 -16.91
N VAL A 107 8.72 36.81 -17.57
CA VAL A 107 7.78 37.53 -18.46
C VAL A 107 7.00 38.60 -17.68
N ALA A 108 6.55 38.29 -16.47
CA ALA A 108 5.85 39.27 -15.62
C ALA A 108 6.73 40.47 -15.26
N ARG A 109 8.02 40.24 -15.01
CA ARG A 109 9.01 41.30 -14.74
C ARG A 109 9.23 42.17 -15.96
N GLU A 110 9.50 41.55 -17.11
CA GLU A 110 9.68 42.26 -18.39
C GLU A 110 8.45 43.10 -18.76
N MET A 111 7.25 42.55 -18.59
CA MET A 111 6.01 43.27 -18.83
C MET A 111 5.86 44.48 -17.91
N ARG A 112 6.22 44.34 -16.63
CA ARG A 112 6.15 45.43 -15.65
C ARG A 112 7.16 46.54 -15.97
N GLU A 113 8.38 46.17 -16.35
CA GLU A 113 9.41 47.12 -16.77
C GLU A 113 9.03 47.83 -18.07
N GLY A 114 8.52 47.09 -19.06
CA GLY A 114 8.01 47.66 -20.31
C GLY A 114 6.85 48.64 -20.07
N ALA A 115 5.89 48.28 -19.21
CA ALA A 115 4.79 49.16 -18.84
C ALA A 115 5.27 50.43 -18.13
N LYS A 116 6.29 50.33 -17.27
CA LYS A 116 6.89 51.48 -16.60
C LYS A 116 7.60 52.40 -17.59
N SER A 117 8.39 51.84 -18.51
CA SER A 117 9.06 52.62 -19.56
C SER A 117 8.06 53.34 -20.44
N TYR A 118 7.01 52.64 -20.87
CA TYR A 118 5.94 53.22 -21.68
C TYR A 118 5.23 54.38 -20.95
N ALA A 119 4.94 54.23 -19.65
CA ALA A 119 4.34 55.30 -18.86
C ALA A 119 5.27 56.52 -18.77
N ASP A 120 6.58 56.31 -18.61
CA ASP A 120 7.57 57.38 -18.56
C ASP A 120 7.65 58.14 -19.90
N ASP A 121 7.66 57.42 -21.03
CA ASP A 121 7.66 58.02 -22.37
C ASP A 121 6.43 58.91 -22.61
N ILE A 122 5.24 58.46 -22.19
CA ILE A 122 4.00 59.23 -22.27
C ILE A 122 4.08 60.48 -21.40
N LEU A 123 4.57 60.35 -20.16
CA LEU A 123 4.73 61.48 -19.24
C LEU A 123 5.76 62.49 -19.76
N ALA A 124 6.85 62.03 -20.35
CA ALA A 124 7.87 62.86 -20.97
C ALA A 124 7.30 63.67 -22.15
N GLY A 125 6.52 63.04 -23.02
CA GLY A 125 5.84 63.73 -24.13
C GLY A 125 4.81 64.77 -23.66
N LEU A 126 4.09 64.46 -22.58
CA LEU A 126 3.17 65.40 -21.94
C LEU A 126 3.92 66.59 -21.34
N GLN A 127 5.04 66.34 -20.65
CA GLN A 127 5.89 67.38 -20.06
C GLN A 127 6.40 68.35 -21.13
N GLU A 128 6.90 67.82 -22.26
CA GLU A 128 7.38 68.65 -23.38
C GLU A 128 6.26 69.53 -23.94
N SER A 129 5.07 68.94 -24.14
CA SER A 129 3.90 69.65 -24.67
C SER A 129 3.44 70.78 -23.73
N LEU A 130 3.36 70.51 -22.43
CA LEU A 130 3.03 71.52 -21.43
C LEU A 130 4.10 72.62 -21.35
N GLY A 131 5.38 72.27 -21.49
CA GLY A 131 6.48 73.24 -21.56
C GLY A 131 6.35 74.20 -22.75
N LYS A 132 5.94 73.70 -23.92
CA LYS A 132 5.65 74.54 -25.10
C LYS A 132 4.49 75.50 -24.84
N ILE A 133 3.42 75.02 -24.22
CA ILE A 133 2.24 75.83 -23.89
C ILE A 133 2.60 76.91 -22.86
N LEU A 134 3.33 76.57 -21.80
CA LEU A 134 3.80 77.55 -20.80
C LEU A 134 4.65 78.64 -21.43
N ASN A 135 5.61 78.27 -22.29
CA ASN A 135 6.44 79.23 -23.01
C ASN A 135 5.62 80.18 -23.91
N GLN A 136 4.53 79.70 -24.52
CA GLN A 136 3.62 80.55 -25.29
C GLN A 136 2.85 81.53 -24.39
N ILE A 137 2.35 81.05 -23.24
CA ILE A 137 1.65 81.88 -22.26
C ILE A 137 2.59 82.97 -21.71
N GLU A 138 3.84 82.63 -21.38
CA GLU A 138 4.84 83.58 -20.87
C GLU A 138 5.18 84.67 -21.88
N ARG A 139 5.34 84.30 -23.16
CA ARG A 139 5.52 85.26 -24.26
C ARG A 139 4.32 86.21 -24.38
N GLY A 140 3.10 85.66 -24.45
CA GLY A 140 1.88 86.47 -24.52
C GLY A 140 1.70 87.42 -23.32
N ARG A 141 2.06 86.96 -22.10
CA ARG A 141 2.06 87.82 -20.90
C ARG A 141 3.11 88.92 -20.95
N SER A 142 4.28 88.64 -21.51
CA SER A 142 5.38 89.60 -21.63
C SER A 142 5.06 90.70 -22.66
N GLU A 143 4.48 90.32 -23.80
CA GLU A 143 3.99 91.27 -24.81
C GLU A 143 2.93 92.22 -24.24
N LEU A 144 1.94 91.68 -23.50
CA LEU A 144 0.91 92.50 -22.85
C LEU A 144 1.49 93.47 -21.80
N LYS A 145 2.56 93.09 -21.10
CA LYS A 145 3.24 93.99 -20.16
C LYS A 145 4.00 95.10 -20.87
N ALA A 146 4.58 94.83 -22.04
CA ALA A 146 5.32 95.81 -22.84
C ALA A 146 4.40 96.81 -23.57
N MET A 147 3.10 96.52 -23.69
CA MET A 147 2.09 97.41 -24.25
C MET A 147 1.56 98.47 -23.26
N LYS A 148 2.00 98.45 -22.00
CA LYS A 148 1.74 99.52 -21.02
C LYS A 148 2.89 100.52 -20.98
#